data_AF-A0A0N7KS64-F1
#
_entry.id   AF-A0A0N7KS64-F1
#
_cell.length_a   1.000
_cell.length_b   1.000
_cell.length_c   1.000
_cell.angle_alpha   90.00
_cell.angle_beta   90.00
_cell.angle_gamma   90.00
#
_symmetry.space_group_name_H-M   'P 1'
#
loop_
_entity.id
_entity.type
_entity.pdbx_description
1 polymer ?
#
loop_
_entity_poly.entity_id
_entity_poly.type
_entity_poly.pdbx_seq_one_letter_code
_entity_poly.pdbx_strand_id
1 'polypeptide(L)'
;KLVFPLYYGFCRLGAPDFYPQTLSCAEETLTKEYVQSGYKDTVEGIEEAREIVLSQIPYLSKPDIATKCKEALKKRFRAINESRAQKRKAGQVYGVPLSGSLLTKPGMYPEQMHSNEDTRRKWIEALVQPNRRLWSLAEQVPRGFRRKLLFNYLIRYNVPLLRASWLVKVTYLNQVRSNIIQ
;
A
#
# COMPACT_ATOMS: atom_id res chain seq x y z
N LYS A 1 48.19 25.30 1.77
CA LYS A 1 47.78 25.02 0.37
C LYS A 1 47.82 23.52 0.17
N LEU A 2 46.69 22.82 0.30
CA LEU A 2 46.62 21.40 -0.04
C LEU A 2 46.55 21.31 -1.55
N VAL A 3 47.68 20.96 -2.17
CA VAL A 3 47.77 20.69 -3.60
C VAL A 3 47.33 19.24 -3.78
N PHE A 4 46.11 19.04 -4.29
CA PHE A 4 45.64 17.72 -4.67
C PHE A 4 46.33 17.30 -5.97
N PRO A 5 47.14 16.23 -5.98
CA PRO A 5 47.76 15.76 -7.21
C PRO A 5 46.69 15.20 -8.13
N LEU A 6 46.51 15.84 -9.28
CA LEU A 6 45.80 15.25 -10.42
C LEU A 6 46.72 14.19 -11.02
N TYR A 7 46.69 12.97 -10.48
CA TYR A 7 47.28 11.82 -11.16
C TYR A 7 46.23 10.72 -11.36
N TYR A 8 46.07 10.45 -12.65
CA TYR A 8 45.33 9.38 -13.30
C TYR A 8 45.37 8.04 -12.55
N GLY A 9 44.19 7.43 -12.40
CA GLY A 9 44.05 5.99 -12.53
C GLY A 9 44.18 5.14 -11.28
N PHE A 10 43.40 5.38 -10.23
CA PHE A 10 43.09 4.34 -9.24
C PHE A 10 41.65 4.48 -8.72
N CYS A 11 40.99 3.33 -8.54
CA CYS A 11 39.57 3.11 -8.30
C CYS A 11 38.91 4.15 -7.37
N ARG A 12 37.89 4.84 -7.90
CA ARG A 12 37.05 5.81 -7.18
C ARG A 12 36.08 5.13 -6.21
N LEU A 13 36.58 4.39 -5.23
CA LEU A 13 35.76 3.86 -4.13
C LEU A 13 36.04 4.66 -2.85
N GLY A 14 35.72 5.95 -2.89
CA GLY A 14 35.54 6.76 -1.68
C GLY A 14 34.06 6.92 -1.40
N ALA A 15 33.68 7.27 -0.17
CA ALA A 15 32.27 7.45 0.21
C ALA A 15 31.51 8.29 -0.84
N PRO A 16 30.30 7.84 -1.24
CA PRO A 16 29.47 8.61 -2.17
C PRO A 16 29.33 10.02 -1.59
N ASP A 17 29.53 11.02 -2.45
CA ASP A 17 29.60 12.47 -2.17
C ASP A 17 30.99 13.11 -2.07
N PHE A 18 32.10 12.36 -2.08
CA PHE A 18 33.43 13.03 -2.05
C PHE A 18 33.95 13.51 -3.41
N TYR A 19 33.44 12.95 -4.51
CA TYR A 19 33.90 13.28 -5.87
C TYR A 19 32.74 13.73 -6.75
N PRO A 20 32.94 14.76 -7.60
CA PRO A 20 31.92 15.15 -8.56
C PRO A 20 31.59 14.00 -9.51
N GLN A 21 30.30 13.89 -9.82
CA GLN A 21 29.76 12.95 -10.81
C GLN A 21 30.47 13.15 -12.15
N THR A 22 30.77 12.05 -12.83
CA THR A 22 31.38 12.05 -14.17
C THR A 22 30.48 11.28 -15.13
N LEU A 23 30.52 11.62 -16.43
CA LEU A 23 29.73 10.93 -17.46
C LEU A 23 30.01 9.41 -17.57
N SER A 24 31.12 8.94 -16.99
CA SER A 24 31.53 7.53 -16.99
C SER A 24 31.33 6.83 -15.64
N CYS A 25 30.56 7.39 -14.71
CA CYS A 25 30.26 6.72 -13.44
C CYS A 25 29.44 5.44 -13.70
N ALA A 26 29.84 4.32 -13.09
CA ALA A 26 29.12 3.06 -13.23
C ALA A 26 27.67 3.17 -12.72
N GLU A 27 27.46 3.95 -11.66
CA GLU A 27 26.16 4.29 -11.07
C GLU A 27 25.18 4.90 -12.10
N GLU A 28 25.69 5.63 -13.09
CA GLU A 28 24.90 6.31 -14.13
C GLU A 28 24.64 5.43 -15.35
N THR A 29 25.27 4.25 -15.43
CA THR A 29 25.10 3.34 -16.57
C THR A 29 23.82 2.54 -16.38
N LEU A 30 22.74 2.92 -17.08
CA LEU A 30 21.45 2.20 -17.04
C LEU A 30 21.49 0.85 -17.78
N THR A 31 22.22 -0.11 -17.23
CA THR A 31 22.16 -1.51 -17.68
C THR A 31 20.82 -2.13 -17.31
N LYS A 32 20.41 -3.18 -18.02
CA LYS A 32 19.15 -3.88 -17.75
C LYS A 32 19.12 -4.40 -16.31
N GLU A 33 20.24 -4.90 -15.82
CA GLU A 33 20.43 -5.44 -14.49
C GLU A 33 20.23 -4.34 -13.44
N TYR A 34 20.85 -3.17 -13.60
CA TYR A 34 20.68 -2.05 -12.65
C TYR A 34 19.26 -1.51 -12.63
N VAL A 35 18.56 -1.51 -13.76
CA VAL A 35 17.14 -1.13 -13.80
C VAL A 35 16.27 -2.14 -13.04
N GLN A 36 16.64 -3.42 -13.03
CA GLN A 36 15.88 -4.48 -12.36
C GLN A 36 16.20 -4.62 -10.87
N SER A 37 17.47 -4.50 -10.48
CA SER A 37 17.93 -4.75 -9.10
C SER A 37 18.45 -3.51 -8.37
N GLY A 38 18.61 -2.38 -9.06
CA GLY A 38 19.36 -1.23 -8.58
C GLY A 38 20.86 -1.35 -8.84
N TYR A 39 21.55 -0.21 -8.80
CA TYR A 39 23.02 -0.16 -8.70
C TYR A 39 23.45 -0.54 -7.28
N LYS A 40 24.47 -1.37 -7.17
CA LYS A 40 25.09 -1.72 -5.90
C LYS A 40 26.59 -1.71 -6.05
N ASP A 41 27.26 -1.11 -5.08
CA ASP A 41 28.71 -1.15 -4.94
C ASP A 41 29.06 -2.30 -4.01
N THR A 42 29.86 -3.25 -4.48
CA THR A 42 30.34 -4.40 -3.69
C THR A 42 31.85 -4.39 -3.70
N VAL A 43 32.47 -4.64 -2.54
CA VAL A 43 33.93 -4.69 -2.43
C VAL A 43 34.47 -5.81 -3.33
N GLU A 44 35.39 -5.48 -4.23
CA GLU A 44 36.00 -6.44 -5.15
C GLU A 44 36.62 -7.62 -4.37
N GLY A 45 36.24 -8.85 -4.76
CA GLY A 45 36.71 -10.08 -4.12
C GLY A 45 35.91 -10.55 -2.89
N ILE A 46 34.87 -9.82 -2.47
CA ILE A 46 33.99 -10.22 -1.37
C ILE A 46 32.60 -10.56 -1.92
N GLU A 47 32.12 -11.78 -1.66
CA GLU A 47 30.72 -12.15 -1.94
C GLU A 47 29.77 -11.30 -1.09
N GLU A 48 28.67 -10.79 -1.66
CA GLU A 48 27.68 -9.95 -0.98
C GLU A 48 27.20 -10.54 0.36
N ALA A 49 26.95 -11.86 0.39
CA ALA A 49 26.55 -12.55 1.62
C ALA A 49 27.64 -12.48 2.71
N ARG A 50 28.92 -12.51 2.32
CA ARG A 50 30.06 -12.35 3.23
C ARG A 50 30.25 -10.89 3.65
N GLU A 51 29.95 -9.93 2.79
CA GLU A 51 30.06 -8.51 3.12
C GLU A 51 29.15 -8.13 4.29
N ILE A 52 27.90 -8.61 4.31
CA ILE A 52 26.97 -8.41 5.42
C ILE A 52 27.52 -9.03 6.71
N VAL A 53 28.07 -10.24 6.60
CA VAL A 53 28.69 -10.95 7.73
C VAL A 53 29.89 -10.19 8.30
N LEU A 54 30.67 -9.52 7.46
CA LEU A 54 31.87 -8.80 7.89
C LEU A 54 31.55 -7.38 8.39
N SER A 55 30.59 -6.69 7.78
CA SER A 55 30.28 -5.29 8.08
C SER A 55 29.19 -5.14 9.15
N GLN A 56 28.10 -5.90 9.05
CA GLN A 56 26.90 -5.70 9.87
C GLN A 56 26.86 -6.63 11.08
N ILE A 57 27.24 -7.91 10.93
CA ILE A 57 27.12 -8.88 12.02
C ILE A 57 27.95 -8.49 13.25
N PRO A 58 29.20 -7.99 13.16
CA PRO A 58 29.93 -7.58 14.37
C PRO A 58 29.23 -6.45 15.12
N TYR A 59 28.62 -5.51 14.40
CA TYR A 59 27.84 -4.42 14.99
C TYR A 59 26.55 -4.92 15.64
N LEU A 60 25.80 -5.78 14.95
CA LEU A 60 24.55 -6.37 15.44
C LEU A 60 24.77 -7.38 16.58
N SER A 61 25.98 -7.96 16.66
CA SER A 61 26.38 -8.89 17.72
C SER A 61 26.84 -8.18 18.99
N LYS A 62 27.00 -6.85 18.98
CA LYS A 62 27.24 -6.10 20.21
C LYS A 62 26.04 -6.30 21.15
N PRO A 63 26.26 -6.68 22.42
CA PRO A 63 25.18 -7.05 23.34
C PRO A 63 24.14 -5.94 23.52
N ASP A 64 24.57 -4.67 23.56
CA ASP A 64 23.69 -3.52 23.69
C ASP A 64 22.79 -3.31 22.46
N ILE A 65 23.30 -3.64 21.26
CA ILE A 65 22.52 -3.54 20.02
C ILE A 65 21.55 -4.71 19.91
N ALA A 66 22.00 -5.93 20.18
CA ALA A 66 21.17 -7.12 20.12
C ALA A 66 19.97 -7.03 21.08
N THR A 67 20.20 -6.52 22.31
CA THR A 67 19.14 -6.28 23.30
C THR A 67 18.17 -5.19 22.84
N LYS A 68 18.64 -4.05 22.30
CA LYS A 68 17.79 -3.01 21.72
C LYS A 68 16.93 -3.53 20.56
N CYS A 69 17.51 -4.31 19.64
CA CYS A 69 16.79 -4.94 18.54
C CYS A 69 15.71 -5.91 19.06
N LYS A 70 16.05 -6.75 20.05
CA LYS A 70 15.10 -7.67 20.69
C LYS A 70 13.92 -6.94 21.35
N GLU A 71 14.18 -5.87 22.09
CA GLU A 71 13.14 -5.07 22.72
C GLU A 71 12.29 -4.30 21.71
N ALA A 72 12.90 -3.78 20.64
CA ALA A 72 12.16 -3.16 19.53
C ALA A 72 11.22 -4.16 18.83
N LEU A 73 11.70 -5.39 18.57
CA LEU A 73 10.87 -6.46 18.01
C LEU A 73 9.71 -6.81 18.95
N LYS A 74 9.97 -7.02 20.25
CA LYS A 74 8.92 -7.28 21.25
C LYS A 74 7.89 -6.16 21.28
N LYS A 75 8.30 -4.90 21.26
CA LYS A 75 7.41 -3.73 21.23
C LYS A 75 6.51 -3.75 19.99
N ARG A 76 7.07 -4.04 18.81
CA ARG A 76 6.29 -4.17 17.56
C ARG A 76 5.31 -5.34 17.62
N PHE A 77 5.73 -6.50 18.12
CA PHE A 77 4.84 -7.65 18.31
C PHE A 77 3.68 -7.35 19.28
N ARG A 78 3.95 -6.66 20.39
CA ARG A 78 2.89 -6.21 21.32
C ARG A 78 1.90 -5.29 20.63
N ALA A 79 2.37 -4.27 19.90
CA ALA A 79 1.50 -3.35 19.17
C ALA A 79 0.64 -4.07 18.10
N ILE A 80 1.19 -5.09 17.41
CA ILE A 80 0.43 -5.92 16.47
C ILE A 80 -0.65 -6.72 17.20
N ASN A 81 -0.30 -7.35 18.33
CA ASN A 81 -1.24 -8.15 19.10
C ASN A 81 -2.34 -7.31 19.76
N GLU A 82 -2.02 -6.13 20.27
CA GLU A 82 -2.98 -5.14 20.76
C GLU A 82 -3.91 -4.68 19.63
N SER A 83 -3.37 -4.34 18.46
CA SER A 83 -4.18 -4.00 17.28
C SER A 83 -5.13 -5.13 16.90
N ARG A 84 -4.66 -6.39 16.93
CA ARG A 84 -5.51 -7.58 16.69
C ARG A 84 -6.56 -7.77 17.77
N ALA A 85 -6.21 -7.61 19.05
CA ALA A 85 -7.17 -7.71 20.16
C ALA A 85 -8.25 -6.62 20.05
N GLN A 86 -7.86 -5.39 19.72
CA GLN A 86 -8.79 -4.29 19.48
C GLN A 86 -9.66 -4.56 18.26
N LYS A 87 -9.11 -5.11 17.16
CA LYS A 87 -9.89 -5.55 16.00
C LYS A 87 -10.88 -6.67 16.34
N ARG A 88 -10.54 -7.59 17.25
CA ARG A 88 -11.50 -8.62 17.73
C ARG A 88 -12.63 -7.99 18.54
N LYS A 89 -12.30 -7.06 19.45
CA LYS A 89 -13.32 -6.30 20.22
C LYS A 89 -14.20 -5.46 19.29
N ALA A 90 -13.61 -4.75 18.33
CA ALA A 90 -14.33 -3.93 17.35
C ALA A 90 -15.16 -4.77 16.37
N GLY A 91 -14.68 -5.96 16.00
CA GLY A 91 -15.38 -6.90 15.13
C GLY A 91 -16.68 -7.46 15.71
N GLN A 92 -16.96 -7.25 17.00
CA GLN A 92 -18.20 -7.62 17.67
C GLN A 92 -19.16 -6.45 17.90
N VAL A 93 -18.79 -5.20 17.58
CA VAL A 93 -19.68 -4.06 17.80
C VAL A 93 -20.59 -3.88 16.58
N TYR A 94 -21.53 -4.80 16.39
CA TYR A 94 -22.66 -4.57 15.52
C TYR A 94 -23.59 -3.53 16.16
N GLY A 95 -24.23 -2.69 15.33
CA GLY A 95 -25.26 -1.75 15.80
C GLY A 95 -24.74 -0.39 16.30
N VAL A 96 -23.42 -0.15 16.35
CA VAL A 96 -22.90 1.21 16.58
C VAL A 96 -22.90 1.99 15.27
N PRO A 97 -23.55 3.17 15.21
CA PRO A 97 -23.53 4.02 14.03
C PRO A 97 -22.10 4.38 13.63
N LEU A 98 -21.78 4.26 12.34
CA LEU A 98 -20.53 4.77 11.82
C LEU A 98 -20.43 6.27 12.13
N SER A 99 -19.37 6.67 12.81
CA SER A 99 -19.12 8.05 13.22
C SER A 99 -17.66 8.43 12.90
N GLY A 100 -17.41 9.71 12.57
CA GLY A 100 -16.06 10.24 12.33
C GLY A 100 -15.91 11.06 11.04
N SER A 101 -14.85 11.86 10.98
CA SER A 101 -14.57 12.80 9.88
C SER A 101 -14.33 12.13 8.52
N LEU A 102 -13.95 10.86 8.48
CA LEU A 102 -13.77 10.11 7.23
C LEU A 102 -15.09 9.90 6.48
N LEU A 103 -16.24 9.98 7.16
CA LEU A 103 -17.56 9.82 6.53
C LEU A 103 -18.04 11.10 5.85
N THR A 104 -17.57 12.26 6.33
CA THR A 104 -17.98 13.58 5.83
C THR A 104 -17.09 14.07 4.69
N LYS A 105 -15.85 13.58 4.59
CA LYS A 105 -14.91 13.98 3.53
C LYS A 105 -15.33 13.41 2.16
N PRO A 106 -15.59 14.26 1.15
CA PRO A 106 -15.85 13.81 -0.22
C PRO A 106 -14.68 12.99 -0.79
N GLY A 107 -14.98 12.03 -1.66
CA GLY A 107 -13.97 11.21 -2.34
C GLY A 107 -13.29 10.11 -1.51
N MET A 108 -13.66 9.92 -0.23
CA MET A 108 -13.13 8.79 0.57
C MET A 108 -13.68 7.43 0.14
N TYR A 109 -14.83 7.43 -0.52
CA TYR A 109 -15.47 6.26 -1.10
C TYR A 109 -16.25 6.68 -2.34
N PRO A 110 -16.57 5.73 -3.24
CA PRO A 110 -17.32 6.00 -4.46
C PRO A 110 -18.66 6.69 -4.17
N GLU A 111 -18.95 7.79 -4.86
CA GLU A 111 -20.22 8.51 -4.73
C GLU A 111 -21.30 7.89 -5.62
N GLN A 112 -22.55 7.92 -5.15
CA GLN A 112 -23.67 7.41 -5.94
C GLN A 112 -24.30 8.49 -6.80
N MET A 113 -24.42 8.20 -8.09
CA MET A 113 -24.94 9.10 -9.10
C MET A 113 -26.40 8.79 -9.43
N HIS A 114 -27.16 9.79 -9.90
CA HIS A 114 -28.51 9.56 -10.40
C HIS A 114 -28.48 8.56 -11.58
N SER A 115 -29.41 7.61 -11.61
CA SER A 115 -29.42 6.56 -12.64
C SER A 115 -30.83 6.00 -12.85
N ASN A 116 -31.17 5.79 -14.12
CA ASN A 116 -32.39 5.07 -14.52
C ASN A 116 -32.21 3.54 -14.36
N GLU A 117 -33.26 2.78 -14.65
CA GLU A 117 -33.24 1.31 -14.48
C GLU A 117 -32.29 0.61 -15.44
N ASP A 118 -32.17 1.09 -16.68
CA ASP A 118 -31.29 0.51 -17.69
C ASP A 118 -29.81 0.70 -17.35
N THR A 119 -29.44 1.88 -16.86
CA THR A 119 -28.09 2.17 -16.35
C THR A 119 -27.77 1.29 -15.14
N ARG A 120 -28.73 1.10 -14.22
CA ARG A 120 -28.56 0.19 -13.07
C ARG A 120 -28.34 -1.25 -13.51
N ARG A 121 -29.08 -1.71 -14.52
CA ARG A 121 -28.94 -3.05 -15.12
C ARG A 121 -27.58 -3.25 -15.76
N LYS A 122 -27.18 -2.36 -16.67
CA LYS A 122 -25.87 -2.45 -17.35
C LYS A 122 -24.72 -2.38 -16.36
N TRP A 123 -24.85 -1.54 -15.34
CA TRP A 123 -23.81 -1.40 -14.32
C TRP A 123 -23.68 -2.65 -13.46
N ILE A 124 -24.79 -3.29 -13.05
CA ILE A 124 -24.69 -4.54 -12.28
C ILE A 124 -24.15 -5.70 -13.12
N GLU A 125 -24.50 -5.78 -14.41
CA GLU A 125 -23.90 -6.75 -15.34
C GLU A 125 -22.39 -6.53 -15.44
N ALA A 126 -21.94 -5.27 -15.51
CA ALA A 126 -20.50 -4.95 -15.46
C ALA A 126 -19.86 -5.31 -14.11
N LEU A 127 -20.60 -5.18 -12.99
CA LEU A 127 -20.14 -5.61 -11.67
C LEU A 127 -19.94 -7.13 -11.58
N VAL A 128 -20.66 -7.94 -12.35
CA VAL A 128 -20.46 -9.41 -12.38
C VAL A 128 -19.12 -9.77 -13.02
N GLN A 129 -18.68 -9.03 -14.04
CA GLN A 129 -17.57 -9.41 -14.92
C GLN A 129 -16.17 -9.30 -14.28
N PRO A 130 -15.42 -10.39 -14.04
CA PRO A 130 -14.16 -10.40 -13.28
C PRO A 130 -13.06 -9.48 -13.85
N ASN A 131 -13.07 -9.21 -15.15
CA ASN A 131 -12.15 -8.31 -15.84
C ASN A 131 -12.50 -6.81 -15.69
N ARG A 132 -13.73 -6.46 -15.30
CA ARG A 132 -14.11 -5.07 -14.99
C ARG A 132 -13.54 -4.69 -13.64
N ARG A 133 -12.69 -3.66 -13.61
CA ARG A 133 -12.06 -3.15 -12.38
C ARG A 133 -13.08 -2.39 -11.53
N LEU A 134 -13.10 -2.64 -10.23
CA LEU A 134 -13.96 -1.91 -9.28
C LEU A 134 -13.70 -0.41 -9.29
N TRP A 135 -12.47 0.02 -9.56
CA TRP A 135 -12.14 1.45 -9.68
C TRP A 135 -12.87 2.12 -10.85
N SER A 136 -12.91 1.49 -12.03
CA SER A 136 -13.69 2.04 -13.15
C SER A 136 -15.19 2.06 -12.84
N LEU A 137 -15.71 1.04 -12.17
CA LEU A 137 -17.11 1.01 -11.74
C LEU A 137 -17.43 2.06 -10.66
N ALA A 138 -16.44 2.47 -9.88
CA ALA A 138 -16.58 3.44 -8.79
C ALA A 138 -16.91 4.85 -9.29
N GLU A 139 -16.57 5.19 -10.52
CA GLU A 139 -16.82 6.52 -11.07
C GLU A 139 -18.32 6.79 -11.28
N GLN A 140 -19.11 5.74 -11.49
CA GLN A 140 -20.52 5.85 -11.89
C GLN A 140 -21.41 4.88 -11.11
N VAL A 141 -21.22 4.78 -9.79
CA VAL A 141 -22.04 3.86 -8.97
C VAL A 141 -23.50 4.34 -8.99
N PRO A 142 -24.46 3.54 -9.46
CA PRO A 142 -25.84 3.97 -9.53
C PRO A 142 -26.46 4.13 -8.15
N ARG A 143 -27.20 5.23 -7.96
CA ARG A 143 -28.15 5.40 -6.86
C ARG A 143 -29.37 4.51 -7.12
N GLY A 144 -29.99 4.04 -6.04
CA GLY A 144 -31.26 3.28 -6.09
C GLY A 144 -31.17 1.84 -5.57
N PHE A 145 -29.96 1.29 -5.43
CA PHE A 145 -29.78 0.03 -4.71
C PHE A 145 -29.96 0.25 -3.20
N ARG A 146 -31.13 -0.10 -2.66
CA ARG A 146 -31.42 0.02 -1.23
C ARG A 146 -32.13 -1.21 -0.70
N ARG A 147 -31.81 -1.59 0.55
CA ARG A 147 -32.53 -2.63 1.33
C ARG A 147 -32.77 -3.89 0.48
N LYS A 148 -34.02 -4.36 0.40
CA LYS A 148 -34.43 -5.55 -0.35
C LYS A 148 -34.07 -5.48 -1.84
N LEU A 149 -34.16 -4.31 -2.47
CA LEU A 149 -33.82 -4.16 -3.89
C LEU A 149 -32.35 -4.47 -4.15
N LEU A 150 -31.42 -3.97 -3.31
CA LEU A 150 -30.00 -4.26 -3.45
C LEU A 150 -29.75 -5.78 -3.47
N PHE A 151 -30.28 -6.52 -2.49
CA PHE A 151 -30.10 -7.96 -2.43
C PHE A 151 -30.78 -8.70 -3.58
N ASN A 152 -31.98 -8.27 -4.01
CA ASN A 152 -32.65 -8.83 -5.18
C ASN A 152 -31.77 -8.72 -6.43
N TYR A 153 -31.13 -7.57 -6.64
CA TYR A 153 -30.19 -7.35 -7.75
C TYR A 153 -28.95 -8.24 -7.62
N LEU A 154 -28.32 -8.30 -6.44
CA LEU A 154 -27.13 -9.13 -6.22
C LEU A 154 -27.40 -10.62 -6.47
N ILE A 155 -28.56 -11.12 -6.00
CA ILE A 155 -28.97 -12.51 -6.16
C ILE A 155 -29.37 -12.78 -7.62
N ARG A 156 -30.20 -11.92 -8.22
CA ARG A 156 -30.70 -12.11 -9.60
C ARG A 156 -29.58 -12.18 -10.63
N TYR A 157 -28.54 -11.36 -10.47
CA TYR A 157 -27.41 -11.31 -11.40
C TYR A 157 -26.24 -12.20 -10.95
N ASN A 158 -26.41 -12.99 -9.88
CA ASN A 158 -25.39 -13.88 -9.31
C ASN A 158 -24.02 -13.17 -9.12
N VAL A 159 -24.05 -12.01 -8.48
CA VAL A 159 -22.85 -11.17 -8.31
C VAL A 159 -21.86 -11.88 -7.37
N PRO A 160 -20.57 -12.01 -7.74
CA PRO A 160 -19.56 -12.63 -6.87
C PRO A 160 -19.49 -11.96 -5.49
N LEU A 161 -19.39 -12.76 -4.43
CA LEU A 161 -19.50 -12.31 -3.03
C LEU A 161 -18.61 -11.11 -2.69
N LEU A 162 -17.35 -11.11 -3.14
CA LEU A 162 -16.42 -10.01 -2.89
C LEU A 162 -16.90 -8.69 -3.51
N ARG A 163 -17.48 -8.75 -4.70
CA ARG A 163 -17.99 -7.59 -5.44
C ARG A 163 -19.33 -7.12 -4.91
N ALA A 164 -20.19 -8.07 -4.54
CA ALA A 164 -21.43 -7.80 -3.83
C ALA A 164 -21.15 -7.07 -2.50
N SER A 165 -20.18 -7.56 -1.72
CA SER A 165 -19.76 -6.96 -0.45
C SER A 165 -19.24 -5.53 -0.65
N TRP A 166 -18.49 -5.30 -1.73
CA TRP A 166 -18.03 -3.96 -2.08
C TRP A 166 -19.21 -3.02 -2.37
N LEU A 167 -20.19 -3.42 -3.18
CA LEU A 167 -21.38 -2.60 -3.46
C LEU A 167 -22.20 -2.34 -2.17
N VAL A 168 -22.35 -3.34 -1.30
CA VAL A 168 -23.01 -3.17 0.00
C VAL A 168 -22.30 -2.10 0.84
N LYS A 169 -20.96 -2.11 0.89
CA LYS A 169 -20.20 -1.09 1.61
C LYS A 169 -20.40 0.30 1.02
N VAL A 170 -20.31 0.43 -0.31
CA VAL A 170 -20.51 1.73 -0.99
C VAL A 170 -21.92 2.28 -0.74
N THR A 171 -22.95 1.45 -0.92
CA THR A 171 -24.35 1.84 -0.71
C THR A 171 -24.62 2.23 0.74
N TYR A 172 -24.07 1.50 1.72
CA TYR A 172 -24.20 1.83 3.13
C TYR A 172 -23.50 3.15 3.51
N LEU A 173 -22.27 3.36 3.05
CA LEU A 173 -21.52 4.59 3.33
C LEU A 173 -22.21 5.85 2.78
N ASN A 174 -22.76 5.76 1.56
CA ASN A 174 -23.51 6.88 0.96
C ASN A 174 -24.83 7.17 1.69
N GLN A 175 -25.47 6.16 2.30
CA GLN A 175 -26.65 6.36 3.15
C GLN A 175 -26.29 7.08 4.45
N VAL A 176 -25.22 6.65 5.12
CA VAL A 176 -24.76 7.28 6.37
C VAL A 176 -24.41 8.74 6.15
N ARG A 177 -23.66 9.09 5.08
CA ARG A 177 -23.34 10.49 4.78
C ARG A 177 -24.57 11.33 4.45
N SER A 178 -25.55 10.77 3.74
CA SER A 178 -26.82 11.47 3.49
C SER A 178 -27.55 11.82 4.78
N ASN A 179 -27.50 10.94 5.79
CA ASN A 179 -28.13 11.18 7.10
C ASN A 179 -27.35 12.16 7.99
N ILE A 180 -26.05 12.37 7.75
CA ILE A 180 -25.22 13.31 8.54
C ILE A 180 -25.30 14.74 7.99
N ILE A 181 -25.55 14.89 6.68
CA ILE A 181 -25.60 16.21 6.01
C ILE A 181 -27.00 16.85 6.08
N GLN A 182 -28.05 16.06 6.38
CA GLN A 182 -29.40 16.56 6.66
C GLN A 182 -29.52 17.02 8.12
#